data_AF-A0A0N7F3I6-F1
#
_entry.id   AF-A0A0N7F3I6-F1
#
_cell.length_a   1.000
_cell.length_b   1.000
_cell.length_c   1.000
_cell.angle_alpha   90.00
_cell.angle_beta   90.00
_cell.angle_gamma   90.00
#
_symmetry.space_group_name_H-M   'P 1'
#
loop_
_entity.id
_entity.type
_entity.pdbx_description
1 polymer ?
#
loop_
_entity_poly.entity_id
_entity_poly.type
_entity_poly.pdbx_seq_one_letter_code
_entity_poly.pdbx_strand_id
1 'polypeptide(L)' 'MELVEREPEPSGGQPRRGALSFAERRVADLAAAGHRNREISLKLHITVSTVEQHLTRIYRKLRIPNRAALRALFRKEAQL' A
#
# COMPACT_ATOMS: atom_id res chain seq x y z
N MET A 1 5.73 16.91 16.08
CA MET A 1 6.26 16.58 14.74
C MET A 1 5.13 15.96 13.95
N GLU A 2 4.39 16.79 13.22
CA GLU A 2 3.30 16.35 12.35
C GLU A 2 3.79 16.54 10.92
N LEU A 3 4.48 15.53 10.38
CA LEU A 3 4.79 15.47 8.96
C LEU A 3 3.49 15.10 8.25
N VAL A 4 2.66 16.11 8.01
CA VAL A 4 1.56 16.04 7.05
C VAL A 4 2.23 15.98 5.67
N GLU A 5 2.61 14.78 5.25
CA GLU A 5 3.04 14.52 3.88
C GLU A 5 1.86 14.85 2.96
N ARG A 6 1.88 16.06 2.40
CA ARG A 6 1.01 16.45 1.29
C ARG A 6 1.49 15.71 0.05
N GLU A 7 0.92 14.53 -0.21
CA GLU A 7 1.25 13.75 -1.41
C GLU A 7 0.50 14.26 -2.66
N PRO A 8 1.14 14.20 -3.85
CA PRO A 8 0.62 14.70 -5.12
C PRO A 8 -0.49 13.82 -5.74
N GLU A 9 -1.34 14.46 -6.53
CA GLU A 9 -2.49 13.88 -7.26
C GLU A 9 -2.09 12.72 -8.19
N PRO A 10 -2.79 11.56 -8.17
CA PRO A 10 -2.45 10.43 -9.02
C PRO A 10 -2.95 10.64 -10.46
N SER A 11 -2.02 10.85 -11.38
CA SER A 11 -2.27 10.78 -12.83
C SER A 11 -2.58 9.34 -13.24
N GLY A 12 -3.72 9.15 -13.91
CA GLY A 12 -4.25 7.84 -14.30
C GLY A 12 -3.40 7.13 -15.36
N GLY A 13 -3.16 5.84 -15.13
CA GLY A 13 -2.58 4.95 -16.14
C GLY A 13 -2.29 3.56 -15.59
N GLN A 14 -3.17 2.60 -15.92
CA GLN A 14 -3.10 1.14 -15.70
C GLN A 14 -2.74 0.60 -14.30
N PRO A 15 -3.34 -0.53 -13.86
CA PRO A 15 -3.08 -1.14 -12.55
C PRO A 15 -1.72 -1.83 -12.52
N ARG A 16 -0.63 -1.05 -12.55
CA ARG A 16 0.74 -1.52 -12.37
C ARG A 16 1.24 -0.96 -11.04
N ARG A 17 2.01 -1.74 -10.28
CA ARG A 17 2.61 -1.28 -9.01
C ARG A 17 3.41 0.03 -9.13
N GLY A 18 3.78 0.46 -10.34
CA GLY A 18 4.38 1.76 -10.63
C GLY A 18 3.46 2.97 -10.41
N ALA A 19 2.15 2.78 -10.22
CA ALA A 19 1.21 3.84 -9.87
C ALA A 19 1.14 4.12 -8.35
N LEU A 20 1.82 3.32 -7.53
CA LEU A 20 1.91 3.53 -6.09
C LEU A 20 3.07 4.47 -5.76
N SER A 21 2.85 5.40 -4.84
CA SER A 21 3.93 6.16 -4.22
C SER A 21 4.89 5.21 -3.49
N PHE A 22 6.12 5.67 -3.20
CA PHE A 22 7.09 4.90 -2.44
C PHE A 22 6.53 4.44 -1.10
N ALA A 23 5.83 5.32 -0.37
CA ALA A 23 5.18 5.00 0.90
C ALA A 23 4.08 3.95 0.75
N GLU A 24 3.19 4.12 -0.24
CA GLU A 24 2.12 3.16 -0.55
C GLU A 24 2.68 1.79 -0.92
N ARG A 25 3.77 1.75 -1.69
CA ARG A 25 4.41 0.49 -2.07
C ARG A 25 5.00 -0.25 -0.87
N ARG A 26 5.64 0.47 0.06
CA ARG A 26 6.17 -0.11 1.30
C ARG A 26 5.05 -0.71 2.15
N VAL A 27 3.93 0.01 2.29
CA VAL A 27 2.74 -0.51 2.98
C VAL A 27 2.18 -1.75 2.26
N ALA A 28 2.06 -1.68 0.93
CA ALA A 28 1.53 -2.77 0.12
C ALA A 28 2.39 -4.04 0.19
N ASP A 29 3.72 -3.93 0.14
CA ASP A 29 4.65 -5.05 0.24
C ASP A 29 4.54 -5.73 1.61
N LEU A 30 4.52 -4.97 2.70
CA LEU A 30 4.37 -5.53 4.05
C LEU A 30 2.98 -6.17 4.25
N ALA A 31 1.93 -5.52 3.74
CA ALA A 31 0.57 -6.04 3.80
C ALA A 31 0.41 -7.33 2.98
N ALA A 32 1.06 -7.41 1.82
CA ALA A 32 1.10 -8.58 0.97
C ALA A 32 1.87 -9.74 1.62
N ALA A 33 3.00 -9.44 2.27
CA ALA A 33 3.78 -10.41 3.04
C ALA A 33 2.98 -11.04 4.20
N GLY A 34 1.95 -10.35 4.69
CA GLY A 34 1.05 -10.85 5.73
C GLY A 34 1.11 -10.10 7.05
N HIS A 35 1.92 -9.04 7.15
CA HIS A 35 2.01 -8.22 8.36
C HIS A 35 0.69 -7.54 8.73
N ARG A 36 0.32 -7.49 10.01
CA ARG A 36 -0.86 -6.77 10.48
C ARG A 36 -0.63 -5.26 10.41
N ASN A 37 -1.69 -4.46 10.31
CA ASN A 37 -1.58 -3.00 10.23
C ASN A 37 -0.74 -2.40 11.38
N ARG A 38 -0.84 -2.99 12.58
CA ARG A 38 -0.03 -2.62 13.76
C ARG A 38 1.47 -2.95 13.60
N GLU A 39 1.83 -4.04 12.93
CA GLU A 39 3.22 -4.35 12.66
C GLU A 39 3.78 -3.43 11.56
N ILE A 40 2.97 -3.14 10.54
CA ILE A 40 3.33 -2.21 9.46
C ILE A 40 3.56 -0.82 10.04
N SER A 41 2.68 -0.37 10.94
CA SER A 41 2.79 0.94 11.57
C SER A 41 4.09 1.05 12.38
N LEU A 42 4.48 0.01 13.11
CA LEU A 42 5.76 -0.06 13.82
C LEU A 42 6.97 -0.06 12.88
N LYS A 43 6.93 -0.85 11.80
CA LYS A 43 8.03 -0.94 10.83
C LYS A 43 8.25 0.33 10.03
N LEU A 44 7.18 1.07 9.73
CA LEU A 44 7.23 2.30 8.95
C LEU A 44 7.21 3.57 9.82
N HIS A 45 7.21 3.43 11.15
CA HIS A 45 7.14 4.54 12.11
C HIS A 45 5.95 5.50 11.86
N ILE A 46 4.81 4.96 11.47
CA ILE A 46 3.55 5.69 11.24
C ILE A 46 2.44 5.16 12.14
N THR A 47 1.27 5.81 12.14
CA THR A 47 0.11 5.33 12.90
C THR A 47 -0.65 4.24 12.15
N VAL A 48 -1.39 3.41 12.89
CA VAL A 48 -2.28 2.38 12.29
C VAL A 48 -3.31 3.03 11.36
N SER A 49 -3.88 4.18 11.75
CA SER A 49 -4.85 4.91 10.92
C SER A 49 -4.22 5.38 9.60
N THR A 50 -2.96 5.81 9.62
CA THR A 50 -2.20 6.16 8.41
C THR A 50 -2.02 4.93 7.50
N VAL A 51 -1.70 3.76 8.07
CA VAL A 51 -1.62 2.50 7.32
C VAL A 51 -2.97 2.17 6.66
N GLU A 52 -4.08 2.30 7.37
CA GLU A 52 -5.42 2.02 6.85
C GLU A 52 -5.82 2.98 5.71
N GLN A 53 -5.49 4.27 5.86
CA GLN A 53 -5.68 5.24 4.78
C GLN A 53 -4.85 4.88 3.55
N HIS A 54 -3.57 4.52 3.72
CA HIS A 54 -2.74 4.07 2.60
C HIS A 54 -3.31 2.82 1.94
N LEU A 55 -3.73 1.81 2.71
CA LEU A 55 -4.36 0.60 2.16
C LEU A 55 -5.63 0.92 1.36
N THR A 56 -6.47 1.82 1.86
CA THR A 56 -7.68 2.26 1.15
C THR A 56 -7.34 2.91 -0.20
N ARG A 57 -6.31 3.79 -0.22
CA ARG A 57 -5.83 4.41 -1.46
C ARG A 57 -5.22 3.37 -2.42
N ILE A 58 -4.38 2.47 -1.90
CA ILE A 58 -3.76 1.37 -2.65
C ILE A 58 -4.84 0.51 -3.32
N TYR A 59 -5.88 0.12 -2.58
CA TYR A 59 -6.98 -0.70 -3.11
C TYR A 59 -7.72 0.00 -4.25
N ARG A 60 -7.99 1.31 -4.10
CA ARG A 60 -8.60 2.13 -5.16
C ARG A 60 -7.69 2.27 -6.38
N LYS A 61 -6.39 2.54 -6.18
CA LYS A 61 -5.41 2.70 -7.26
C LYS A 61 -5.20 1.40 -8.03
N LEU A 62 -5.08 0.27 -7.33
CA LEU A 62 -4.90 -1.06 -7.92
C LEU A 62 -6.21 -1.69 -8.39
N ARG A 63 -7.37 -1.06 -8.13
CA ARG A 63 -8.72 -1.56 -8.41
C ARG A 63 -8.96 -2.97 -7.87
N ILE A 64 -8.53 -3.21 -6.63
CA ILE A 64 -8.72 -4.49 -5.94
C ILE A 64 -9.72 -4.37 -4.79
N PRO A 65 -10.54 -5.40 -4.55
CA PRO A 65 -11.59 -5.34 -3.54
C PRO A 65 -11.08 -5.58 -2.12
N ASN A 66 -9.95 -6.29 -1.96
CA ASN A 66 -9.51 -6.72 -0.64
C ASN A 66 -8.01 -7.02 -0.57
N ARG A 67 -7.55 -7.24 0.66
CA ARG A 67 -6.19 -7.65 0.98
C ARG A 67 -5.79 -8.98 0.34
N ALA A 68 -6.72 -9.93 0.16
CA ALA A 68 -6.41 -11.19 -0.49
C ALA A 68 -6.03 -11.01 -1.97
N ALA A 69 -6.73 -10.12 -2.69
CA ALA A 69 -6.38 -9.71 -4.04
C ALA A 69 -5.02 -8.99 -4.08
N LEU A 70 -4.70 -8.16 -3.08
CA LEU A 70 -3.37 -7.54 -2.94
C LEU A 70 -2.30 -8.63 -2.82
N ARG A 71 -2.50 -9.63 -1.95
CA ARG A 71 -1.58 -10.75 -1.77
C ARG A 71 -1.43 -11.57 -3.05
N ALA A 72 -2.52 -11.81 -3.77
CA ALA A 72 -2.49 -12.55 -5.04
C ALA A 72 -1.70 -11.82 -6.13
N LEU A 73 -1.91 -10.50 -6.27
CA LEU A 73 -1.13 -9.66 -7.17
C LEU A 73 0.36 -9.68 -6.82
N PHE A 74 0.68 -9.60 -5.52
CA PHE A 74 2.07 -9.54 -5.09
C PHE A 74 2.79 -10.88 -5.16
N ARG A 75 2.06 -11.99 -4.94
CA ARG A 75 2.58 -13.35 -5.12
C ARG A 75 2.93 -13.64 -6.58
N LYS A 76 2.11 -13.16 -7.53
CA LYS A 76 2.36 -13.38 -8.97
C LYS A 76 3.71 -12.81 -9.46
N GLU A 77 4.22 -11.76 -8.83
CA GLU A 77 5.51 -11.17 -9.19
C GLU A 77 6.70 -11.77 -8.43
N ALA A 78 6.50 -12.34 -7.24
CA ALA A 78 7.59 -13.03 -6.54
C ALA A 78 8.00 -14.36 -7.23
N GLN A 79 7.28 -14.77 -8.28
CA GLN A 79 7.52 -15.97 -9.08
C GLN A 79 8.00 -15.66 -10.51
N LEU A 80 8.31 -14.40 -10.82
CA LEU A 80 8.91 -13.94 -12.09
C LEU A 80 10.34 -13.46 -11.85
#